data_AF-A0A944D7Y4-F1
#
_entry.id   AF-A0A944D7Y4-F1
#
_cell.length_a   1.000
_cell.length_b   1.000
_cell.length_c   1.000
_cell.angle_alpha   90.00
_cell.angle_beta   90.00
_cell.angle_gamma   90.00
#
_symmetry.space_group_name_H-M   'P 1'
#
loop_
_entity.id
_entity.type
_entity.pdbx_description
1 polymer ?
#
loop_
_entity_poly.entity_id
_entity_poly.type
_entity_poly.pdbx_seq_one_letter_code
_entity_poly.pdbx_strand_id
1 'polypeptide(L)' 'MTPILNFYRSDVRTGIKIVLTSLVLGTLTAAPLWLFNQFGPTDVTPTGLALTAMFGTIAGAFGVAIGVVWLVVELIVRRR' A
#
# COMPACT_ATOMS: atom_id res chain seq x y z
N MET A 1 12.41 -14.73 14.81
CA MET A 1 11.68 -15.02 13.55
C MET A 1 10.89 -13.77 13.18
N THR A 2 11.10 -13.20 12.00
CA THR A 2 10.48 -11.94 11.57
C THR A 2 9.02 -12.19 11.14
N PRO A 3 8.01 -11.56 11.78
CA PRO A 3 6.60 -11.85 11.52
C PRO A 3 6.18 -11.59 10.07
N ILE A 4 6.82 -10.62 9.41
CA ILE A 4 6.61 -10.30 7.98
C ILE A 4 6.98 -11.49 7.08
N LEU A 5 8.11 -12.16 7.36
CA LEU A 5 8.55 -13.32 6.58
C LEU A 5 7.59 -14.51 6.74
N ASN A 6 7.02 -14.70 7.93
CA ASN A 6 6.00 -15.73 8.14
C ASN A 6 4.69 -15.41 7.40
N PHE A 7 4.30 -14.14 7.31
CA PHE A 7 3.13 -13.73 6.53
C PHE A 7 3.29 -14.05 5.04
N TYR A 8 4.44 -13.73 4.44
CA TYR A 8 4.69 -14.06 3.03
C TYR A 8 4.80 -15.56 2.77
N ARG A 9 5.28 -16.34 3.75
CA ARG A 9 5.37 -17.81 3.67
C ARG A 9 4.05 -18.55 3.93
N SER A 10 3.03 -17.87 4.46
CA SER A 10 1.74 -18.50 4.77
C SER A 10 0.94 -18.88 3.51
N ASP A 11 0.03 -19.84 3.62
CA ASP A 11 -0.92 -20.24 2.56
C ASP A 11 -2.01 -19.19 2.26
N VAL A 12 -1.88 -17.98 2.82
CA VAL A 12 -2.76 -16.86 2.50
C VAL A 12 -2.67 -16.54 1.00
N ARG A 13 -3.85 -16.35 0.39
CA ARG A 13 -4.05 -15.98 -1.02
C ARG A 13 -3.10 -14.87 -1.45
N THR A 14 -2.45 -15.04 -2.60
CA THR A 14 -1.45 -14.10 -3.12
C THR A 14 -2.08 -12.73 -3.36
N GLY A 15 -3.34 -12.69 -3.79
CA GLY A 15 -4.07 -11.45 -4.00
C GLY A 15 -4.20 -10.61 -2.73
N ILE A 16 -4.45 -11.25 -1.57
CA ILE A 16 -4.54 -10.56 -0.27
C ILE A 16 -3.19 -9.96 0.11
N LYS A 17 -2.09 -10.68 -0.13
CA LYS A 17 -0.74 -10.19 0.15
C LYS A 17 -0.43 -8.95 -0.67
N ILE A 18 -0.75 -8.96 -1.97
CA ILE A 18 -0.55 -7.80 -2.87
C ILE A 18 -1.39 -6.60 -2.42
N VAL A 19 -2.65 -6.80 -2.02
CA VAL A 19 -3.49 -5.71 -1.51
C VAL A 19 -2.87 -5.10 -0.26
N LEU A 20 -2.46 -5.93 0.70
CA LEU A 20 -1.87 -5.47 1.96
C LEU A 20 -0.57 -4.68 1.74
N THR A 21 0.33 -5.17 0.90
CA THR A 21 1.60 -4.48 0.62
C THR A 21 1.38 -3.15 -0.06
N SER A 22 0.44 -3.10 -1.00
CA SER A 22 0.10 -1.88 -1.74
C SER A 22 -0.56 -0.84 -0.84
N LEU A 23 -1.42 -1.29 0.09
CA LEU A 23 -2.01 -0.43 1.10
C LEU A 23 -0.94 0.15 2.02
N VAL A 24 -0.04 -0.70 2.53
CA VAL A 24 1.07 -0.27 3.40
C VAL A 24 1.96 0.75 2.68
N LEU A 25 2.32 0.50 1.42
CA LEU A 25 3.11 1.43 0.61
C LEU A 25 2.40 2.79 0.46
N GLY A 26 1.12 2.79 0.11
CA GLY A 26 0.32 4.02 -0.01
C GLY A 26 0.26 4.79 1.32
N THR A 27 0.04 4.09 2.44
CA THR A 27 0.00 4.73 3.76
C THR A 27 1.37 5.29 4.19
N LEU A 28 2.46 4.56 3.94
CA LEU A 28 3.81 4.97 4.33
C LEU A 28 4.30 6.17 3.53
N THR A 29 3.84 6.32 2.29
CA THR A 29 4.18 7.46 1.43
C THR A 29 3.33 8.69 1.74
N ALA A 30 2.09 8.52 2.20
CA ALA A 30 1.22 9.62 2.63
C ALA A 30 1.48 10.09 4.07
N ALA A 31 1.96 9.21 4.97
CA ALA A 31 2.16 9.53 6.38
C ALA A 31 3.10 10.73 6.65
N PRO A 32 4.23 10.91 5.94
CA PRO A 32 5.10 12.07 6.14
C PRO A 32 4.43 13.39 5.82
N LEU A 33 3.64 13.46 4.75
CA LEU A 33 2.88 14.66 4.39
C LEU A 33 1.80 14.95 5.44
N TRP A 34 1.12 13.92 5.93
CA TRP A 34 0.11 14.06 6.98
C TRP A 34 0.73 14.60 8.29
N LEU A 35 1.88 14.04 8.70
CA LEU A 35 2.63 14.54 9.85
C LEU A 35 3.08 15.99 9.66
N PHE A 36 3.57 16.34 8.48
CA PHE A 36 3.94 17.72 8.16
C PHE A 36 2.75 18.67 8.25
N ASN A 37 1.57 18.27 7.78
CA ASN A 37 0.38 19.10 7.89
C ASN A 37 -0.11 19.31 9.34
N GLN A 38 0.22 18.41 10.26
CA GLN A 38 -0.18 18.52 11.68
C GLN A 38 0.84 19.28 12.53
N PHE A 39 2.14 19.07 12.28
CA PHE A 39 3.22 19.56 13.14
C PHE A 39 4.23 20.48 12.43
N GLY A 40 4.10 20.64 11.11
CA GLY A 40 5.03 21.40 10.29
C GLY A 40 4.82 22.92 10.37
N PRO A 41 5.84 23.70 9.99
CA PRO A 41 5.72 25.16 9.90
C PRO A 41 4.71 25.56 8.83
N THR A 42 3.88 26.57 9.11
CA THR A 42 2.86 27.09 8.17
C THR A 42 3.46 27.81 6.96
N ASP A 43 4.69 28.30 7.09
CA ASP A 43 5.30 29.18 6.09
C ASP A 43 6.11 28.40 5.04
N VAL A 44 6.13 27.06 5.16
CA VAL A 44 6.89 26.18 4.29
C VAL A 44 5.93 25.27 3.53
N THR A 45 5.91 25.37 2.20
CA THR A 45 5.18 24.43 1.35
C THR A 45 5.99 23.14 1.13
N PRO A 46 5.52 21.97 1.59
CA PRO A 46 6.27 20.72 1.52
C PRO A 46 6.10 20.00 0.18
N THR A 47 6.44 20.66 -0.93
CA THR A 47 6.17 20.17 -2.30
C THR A 47 6.76 18.77 -2.54
N GLY A 48 7.94 18.48 -2.02
CA GLY A 48 8.56 17.15 -2.12
C GLY A 48 7.72 16.06 -1.45
N LEU A 49 7.24 16.31 -0.22
CA LEU A 49 6.38 15.36 0.51
C LEU A 49 5.03 15.19 -0.19
N ALA A 50 4.49 16.27 -0.77
CA ALA A 50 3.25 16.23 -1.54
C ALA A 50 3.39 15.32 -2.78
N LEU A 51 4.50 15.44 -3.51
CA LEU A 51 4.79 14.59 -4.67
C LEU A 51 5.00 13.12 -4.26
N THR A 52 5.75 12.86 -3.18
CA THR A 52 5.93 11.48 -2.68
C THR A 52 4.60 10.85 -2.27
N ALA A 53 3.75 11.58 -1.56
CA ALA A 53 2.43 11.12 -1.19
C ALA A 53 1.54 10.87 -2.43
N MET A 54 1.59 11.74 -3.43
CA MET A 54 0.82 11.59 -4.66
C MET A 54 1.24 10.34 -5.44
N PHE A 55 2.53 10.20 -5.78
CA PHE A 55 3.02 9.04 -6.52
C PHE A 55 2.86 7.74 -5.73
N GLY A 56 3.10 7.79 -4.42
CA GLY A 56 2.95 6.62 -3.55
C GLY A 56 1.49 6.17 -3.39
N THR A 57 0.55 7.11 -3.31
CA THR A 57 -0.89 6.81 -3.30
C THR A 57 -1.36 6.23 -4.63
N ILE A 58 -0.87 6.78 -5.76
CA ILE A 58 -1.16 6.26 -7.10
C ILE A 58 -0.62 4.82 -7.23
N ALA A 59 0.64 4.59 -6.87
CA ALA A 59 1.25 3.26 -6.89
C ALA A 59 0.51 2.27 -5.97
N GLY A 60 0.11 2.71 -4.78
CA GLY A 60 -0.71 1.93 -3.85
C GLY A 60 -2.08 1.58 -4.45
N ALA A 61 -2.76 2.52 -5.09
CA ALA A 61 -4.04 2.29 -5.74
C ALA A 61 -3.94 1.27 -6.88
N PHE A 62 -2.93 1.38 -7.73
CA PHE A 62 -2.67 0.39 -8.79
C PHE A 62 -2.36 -0.99 -8.21
N GLY A 63 -1.52 -1.06 -7.17
CA GLY A 63 -1.20 -2.31 -6.51
C GLY A 63 -2.42 -2.97 -5.86
N VAL A 64 -3.31 -2.19 -5.23
CA VAL A 64 -4.59 -2.68 -4.71
C VAL A 64 -5.48 -3.19 -5.85
N ALA A 65 -5.60 -2.46 -6.96
CA ALA A 65 -6.40 -2.89 -8.10
C ALA A 65 -5.89 -4.23 -8.66
N ILE A 66 -4.59 -4.38 -8.86
CA ILE A 66 -3.96 -5.63 -9.31
C ILE A 66 -4.19 -6.74 -8.28
N GLY A 67 -4.01 -6.46 -7.00
CA GLY A 67 -4.22 -7.43 -5.92
C GLY A 67 -5.67 -7.93 -5.84
N VAL A 68 -6.65 -7.05 -6.05
CA VAL A 68 -8.08 -7.40 -6.10
C VAL A 68 -8.37 -8.26 -7.33
N VAL A 69 -7.88 -7.87 -8.52
CA VAL A 69 -8.06 -8.68 -9.74
C VAL A 69 -7.47 -10.08 -9.54
N TRP A 70 -6.27 -10.17 -8.98
CA TRP A 70 -5.61 -11.45 -8.70
C TRP A 70 -6.39 -12.28 -7.68
N LEU A 71 -6.91 -11.64 -6.63
CA LEU A 71 -7.74 -12.29 -5.62
C LEU A 71 -9.02 -12.87 -6.25
N VAL A 72 -9.68 -12.13 -7.14
CA VAL A 72 -10.86 -12.58 -7.90
C VAL A 72 -10.51 -13.78 -8.78
N VAL A 73 -9.39 -13.72 -9.51
CA VAL A 73 -8.90 -14.85 -10.32
C VAL A 73 -8.65 -16.08 -9.45
N GLU A 74 -7.95 -15.93 -8.32
CA GLU A 74 -7.71 -17.02 -7.36
C GLU A 74 -9.02 -17.59 -6.78
N LEU A 75 -10.07 -16.78 -6.60
CA LEU A 75 -11.37 -17.24 -6.11
C LEU A 75 -12.15 -18.02 -7.19
N ILE A 76 -12.07 -17.58 -8.44
CA ILE A 76 -12.78 -18.22 -9.56
C ILE A 76 -12.10 -19.54 -9.94
N VAL A 77 -10.77 -19.53 -10.05
CA VAL A 77 -10.00 -20.70 -10.54
C VAL A 77 -9.90 -21.79 -9.47
N ARG A 78 -9.67 -21.46 -8.19
CA ARG A 78 -9.56 -22.46 -7.10
C ARG A 78 -10.90 -22.91 -6.51
N ARG A 79 -12.03 -22.49 -7.10
CA ARG A 79 -13.37 -23.04 -6.76
C ARG A 79 -13.74 -24.27 -7.61
N ARG A 80 -12.94 -24.61 -8.63
CA ARG A 80 -12.98 -25.89 -9.33
C ARG A 80 -11.88 -26.80 -8.81
#